data_AF-A0A0V1APE6-F1
#
_entry.id   AF-A0A0V1APE6-F1
#
_cell.length_a   1.000
_cell.length_b   1.000
_cell.length_c   1.000
_cell.angle_alpha   90.00
_cell.angle_beta   90.00
_cell.angle_gamma   90.00
#
_symmetry.space_group_name_H-M   'P 1'
#
loop_
_entity.id
_entity.type
_entity.pdbx_description
1 polymer ?
#
loop_
_entity_poly.entity_id
_entity_poly.type
_entity_poly.pdbx_seq_one_letter_code
_entity_poly.pdbx_strand_id
1 'polypeptide(L)' 'MEQETQIGPTQASGKVLLSTAPGNWDNGAAPLANQAGHLLAGSLAGVVADARDITFLAYNNVPPAVPNVQTKSNSK' A
#
# COMPACT_ATOMS: atom_id res chain seq x y z
N MET A 1 -0.32 3.97 32.73
CA MET A 1 0.41 4.75 31.73
C MET A 1 -0.05 4.24 30.38
N GLU A 2 -1.03 4.89 29.79
CA GLU A 2 -1.51 4.56 28.45
C GLU A 2 -0.42 4.99 27.47
N GLN A 3 0.24 4.02 26.84
CA GLN A 3 1.14 4.31 25.74
C GLN A 3 0.28 4.63 24.53
N GLU A 4 0.04 5.92 24.30
CA GLU A 4 -0.51 6.41 23.03
C GLU A 4 0.49 6.05 21.93
N THR A 5 0.25 4.95 21.22
CA THR A 5 1.00 4.65 20.01
C THR A 5 0.45 5.57 18.93
N GLN A 6 1.06 6.74 18.80
CA GLN A 6 0.70 7.79 17.86
C GLN A 6 1.01 7.35 16.42
N ILE A 7 0.14 6.51 15.83
CA ILE A 7 0.15 6.21 14.40
C ILE A 7 -0.48 7.38 13.64
N GLY A 8 0.37 8.29 13.15
CA GLY A 8 -0.03 9.41 12.30
C GLY A 8 0.00 9.06 10.80
N PRO A 9 -0.58 9.91 9.94
CA PRO A 9 -0.62 9.70 8.47
C PRO A 9 0.76 9.61 7.80
N THR A 10 1.83 9.86 8.53
CA THR A 10 3.22 9.85 8.06
C THR A 10 4.03 8.63 8.53
N GLN A 11 3.43 7.70 9.28
CA GLN A 11 4.14 6.49 9.74
C GLN A 11 4.02 5.33 8.76
N ALA A 12 5.13 4.61 8.57
CA ALA A 12 5.19 3.47 7.65
C ALA A 12 4.45 2.22 8.17
N SER A 13 4.23 2.14 9.49
CA SER A 13 3.40 1.13 10.14
C SER A 13 1.98 1.70 10.29
N GLY A 14 1.07 1.32 9.39
CA GLY A 14 -0.34 1.75 9.42
C GLY A 14 -1.22 0.88 10.32
N LYS A 15 -2.52 1.21 10.39
CA LYS A 15 -3.53 0.34 11.00
C LYS A 15 -3.89 -0.80 10.04
N VAL A 16 -4.06 -2.02 10.56
CA VAL A 16 -4.43 -3.21 9.76
C VAL A 16 -5.67 -3.88 10.36
N LEU A 17 -6.55 -4.41 9.51
CA LEU A 17 -7.68 -5.24 9.92
C LEU A 17 -7.22 -6.68 10.10
N LEU A 18 -7.18 -7.17 11.34
CA LEU A 18 -6.81 -8.57 11.63
C LEU A 18 -8.02 -9.50 11.80
N SER A 19 -9.24 -8.97 11.65
CA SER A 19 -10.48 -9.73 11.75
C SER A 19 -11.54 -9.16 10.81
N THR A 20 -12.49 -10.00 10.39
CA THR A 20 -13.67 -9.58 9.63
C THR A 20 -14.70 -8.85 10.50
N ALA A 21 -14.47 -8.75 11.81
CA ALA A 21 -15.33 -8.01 12.72
C ALA A 21 -15.16 -6.48 12.54
N PRO A 22 -16.27 -5.72 12.41
CA PRO A 22 -16.20 -4.26 12.34
C PRO A 22 -15.49 -3.66 13.56
N GLY A 23 -14.58 -2.71 13.33
CA GLY A 23 -13.87 -1.99 14.40
C GLY A 23 -12.60 -2.66 14.93
N ASN A 24 -12.23 -3.84 14.43
CA ASN A 24 -11.07 -4.59 14.90
C ASN A 24 -9.76 -4.18 14.20
N TRP A 25 -9.47 -2.88 14.21
CA TRP A 25 -8.24 -2.28 13.70
C TRP A 25 -7.14 -2.37 14.74
N ASP A 26 -6.01 -2.96 14.39
CA ASP A 26 -4.82 -3.01 15.24
C ASP A 26 -3.65 -2.25 14.61
N ASN A 27 -2.61 -2.02 15.40
CA ASN A 27 -1.33 -1.52 14.90
C ASN A 27 -0.66 -2.58 14.03
N GLY A 28 -0.22 -2.19 12.83
CA GLY A 28 0.64 -3.04 12.02
C GLY A 28 1.94 -3.36 12.77
N ALA A 29 2.27 -4.65 12.85
CA ALA A 29 3.46 -5.14 13.57
C ALA A 29 4.78 -4.67 12.94
N ALA A 30 4.77 -4.29 11.66
CA ALA A 30 5.92 -3.80 10.90
C ALA A 30 5.48 -2.78 9.82
N PRO A 31 6.43 -2.02 9.25
CA PRO A 31 6.16 -1.20 8.07
C PRO A 31 5.57 -2.01 6.92
N LEU A 32 4.57 -1.48 6.21
CA LEU A 32 3.92 -2.20 5.09
C LEU A 32 4.87 -2.56 3.94
N ALA A 33 5.97 -1.80 3.79
CA ALA A 33 7.03 -2.05 2.82
C ALA A 33 8.04 -3.13 3.28
N ASN A 34 7.91 -3.67 4.50
CA ASN A 34 8.73 -4.78 4.95
C ASN A 34 8.38 -6.05 4.17
N GLN A 35 9.37 -6.64 3.51
CA GLN A 35 9.21 -7.88 2.74
C GLN A 35 8.85 -9.07 3.64
N ALA A 36 9.28 -9.07 4.89
CA ALA A 36 8.89 -10.07 5.88
C ALA A 36 7.55 -9.69 6.51
N GLY A 37 6.47 -10.38 6.12
CA GLY A 37 5.18 -10.33 6.82
C GLY A 37 4.04 -9.59 6.11
N HIS A 38 4.27 -8.96 4.95
CA HIS A 38 3.20 -8.27 4.20
C HIS A 38 3.17 -8.61 2.71
N LEU A 39 1.97 -8.86 2.18
CA LEU A 39 1.73 -9.13 0.76
C LEU A 39 2.02 -7.92 -0.14
N LEU A 40 1.98 -6.68 0.40
CA LEU A 40 2.24 -5.46 -0.37
C LEU A 40 3.69 -5.43 -0.88
N ALA A 41 4.66 -5.56 0.02
CA ALA A 41 6.07 -5.59 -0.33
C ALA A 41 6.42 -6.82 -1.20
N GLY A 42 5.83 -7.98 -0.90
CA GLY A 42 6.01 -9.19 -1.72
C GLY A 42 5.53 -9.02 -3.15
N SER A 43 4.36 -8.40 -3.35
CA SER A 43 3.79 -8.16 -4.68
C SER A 43 4.59 -7.13 -5.50
N LEU A 44 5.27 -6.19 -4.82
CA LEU A 44 6.07 -5.15 -5.45
C LEU A 44 7.57 -5.47 -5.50
N ALA A 45 8.00 -6.62 -5.01
CA ALA A 45 9.42 -6.92 -4.77
C ALA A 45 10.31 -6.68 -6.01
N GLY A 46 9.86 -7.03 -7.22
CA GLY A 46 10.61 -6.74 -8.45
C GLY A 46 10.81 -5.24 -8.70
N VAL A 47 9.80 -4.42 -8.41
CA VAL A 47 9.80 -2.98 -8.68
C VAL A 47 10.59 -2.19 -7.63
N VAL A 48 10.57 -2.62 -6.37
CA VAL A 48 11.27 -1.92 -5.27
C VAL A 48 12.65 -2.48 -4.95
N ALA A 49 12.95 -3.73 -5.33
CA ALA A 49 14.28 -4.32 -5.17
C ALA A 49 15.09 -4.22 -6.48
N ASP A 50 16.39 -4.45 -6.39
CA ASP A 50 17.28 -4.52 -7.56
C ASP A 50 17.07 -5.83 -8.34
N ALA A 51 15.94 -5.92 -9.04
CA ALA A 51 15.54 -7.08 -9.82
C ALA A 51 15.79 -6.86 -11.32
N ARG A 52 16.23 -7.89 -12.05
CA ARG A 52 16.62 -7.77 -13.46
C ARG A 52 15.44 -7.73 -14.44
N ASP A 53 14.27 -8.20 -14.04
CA ASP A 53 13.21 -8.60 -14.97
C ASP A 53 11.96 -7.70 -14.94
N ILE A 54 11.55 -7.18 -13.78
CA ILE A 54 10.37 -6.30 -13.64
C ILE A 54 10.75 -5.13 -12.75
N THR A 55 11.06 -3.96 -13.34
CA THR A 55 11.61 -2.81 -12.61
C THR A 55 10.67 -1.62 -12.51
N PHE A 56 9.47 -1.68 -13.11
CA PHE A 56 8.53 -0.55 -13.11
C PHE A 56 7.06 -0.98 -13.04
N LEU A 57 6.26 -0.15 -12.37
CA LEU A 57 4.80 -0.21 -12.37
C LEU A 57 4.26 1.05 -13.03
N ALA A 58 3.58 0.90 -14.17
CA ALA A 58 2.93 1.99 -14.86
C ALA A 58 1.44 2.05 -14.49
N TYR A 59 0.93 3.26 -14.28
CA TYR A 59 -0.49 3.51 -14.07
C TYR A 59 -0.93 4.63 -15.02
N ASN A 60 -2.09 4.46 -15.65
CA ASN A 60 -2.67 5.44 -16.55
C ASN A 60 -4.10 5.77 -16.13
N ASN A 61 -4.43 7.06 -16.02
CA ASN A 61 -5.77 7.55 -15.74
C ASN A 61 -6.64 7.66 -17.00
N VAL A 62 -6.07 7.46 -18.18
CA VAL A 62 -6.83 7.45 -19.43
C VAL A 62 -7.32 6.02 -19.70
N PRO A 63 -8.65 5.80 -19.77
CA PRO A 63 -9.18 4.47 -20.05
C PRO A 63 -8.77 4.00 -21.45
N PRO A 64 -8.41 2.71 -21.61
CA PRO A 64 -8.15 2.16 -22.93
C PRO A 64 -9.43 2.24 -23.76
N ALA A 65 -9.30 2.60 -25.03
CA ALA A 65 -10.37 2.67 -26.03
C ALA A 65 -11.43 3.79 -25.88
N VAL A 66 -11.30 4.72 -24.94
CA VAL A 66 -12.18 5.90 -24.86
C VAL A 66 -11.37 7.20 -24.94
N PRO A 67 -10.97 7.62 -26.16
CA PRO A 67 -10.18 8.84 -26.33
C PRO A 67 -10.94 10.07 -25.82
N ASN A 68 -10.20 11.07 -25.32
CA ASN A 68 -10.67 12.35 -24.80
C ASN A 68 -11.51 12.31 -23.51
N VAL A 69 -11.53 11.20 -22.77
CA VAL A 69 -12.09 11.14 -21.41
C VAL A 69 -10.98 11.28 -20.37
N GLN A 70 -11.06 12.31 -19.54
CA GLN A 70 -10.18 12.49 -18.38
C GLN A 70 -10.92 12.07 -17.11
N THR A 71 -10.38 11.09 -16.37
CA THR A 71 -10.88 10.77 -15.04
C THR A 71 -10.32 11.75 -14.03
N LYS A 72 -11.13 12.25 -13.08
CA LYS A 72 -10.65 13.13 -12.00
C LYS A 72 -9.93 12.39 -10.85
N SER A 73 -10.01 11.06 -10.83
CA SER A 73 -9.30 10.27 -9.83
C SER A 73 -7.80 10.28 -10.11
N ASN A 74 -6.99 10.50 -9.07
CA ASN A 74 -5.53 10.40 -9.09
C ASN A 74 -5.01 9.42 -8.02
N SER A 75 -5.91 8.61 -7.47
CA SER A 75 -5.57 7.65 -6.42
C SER A 75 -4.66 6.56 -6.99
N LYS A 76 -3.60 6.25 -6.24
CA LYS A 76 -2.69 5.13 -6.46
C LYS A 76 -2.70 4.23 -5.24
#